data_AF-A0A3D1BU23-F1
#
_entry.id   AF-A0A3D1BU23-F1
#
_cell.length_a   1.000
_cell.length_b   1.000
_cell.length_c   1.000
_cell.angle_alpha   90.00
_cell.angle_beta   90.00
_cell.angle_gamma   90.00
#
_symmetry.space_group_name_H-M   'P 1'
#
loop_
_entity.id
_entity.type
_entity.pdbx_description
1 polymer ?
#
loop_
_entity_poly.entity_id
_entity_poly.type
_entity_poly.pdbx_seq_one_letter_code
_entity_poly.pdbx_strand_id
1 'polypeptide(L)'
;MKYKHLIIYIFLLFIVIDSCTTKFVPEIDEYDNIIVVEGLLTDEYRTNHVKLSRTIPIGITGISSPLVDAHVYVQDDLNRIGMFYETRPGFYASDSLTFIGETGRTYTLHIHINGREYESNPMLLQEVQPIDSIYAEFRYEEDGLYPPLYQYTVYFDSFDPENNNKFFRWTYEEVWEYHLPWHYPPEYKRICWLSEKSSDIIIKNNSTSEEAIINKFPLLQLDNRSSTRLFQKYSILLKQYSICEDEYNYWENMKKMTEEQGGLYDPIPQSLTGNITCIDDPAEPVLGYFSVSAVKDKRLFIKNDTLKYMPGGQYCVTDTAYSIEEISGLGTYVFVLEEIDEGAYFLLTRSEQCADCRVFGTNIPPFFWYDDK
;
A
#
# COMPACT_ATOMS: atom_id res chain seq x y z
N MET A 1 48.49 53.14 -4.08
CA MET A 1 47.95 52.08 -4.97
C MET A 1 47.35 50.88 -4.22
N LYS A 2 47.90 50.43 -3.08
CA LYS A 2 47.37 49.27 -2.32
C LYS A 2 45.91 49.40 -1.83
N TYR A 3 45.47 50.59 -1.39
CA TYR A 3 44.10 50.80 -0.91
C TYR A 3 43.03 50.81 -2.02
N LYS A 4 43.38 51.18 -3.27
CA LYS A 4 42.43 51.13 -4.40
C LYS A 4 42.07 49.70 -4.79
N HIS A 5 43.02 48.77 -4.74
CA HIS A 5 42.76 47.36 -5.01
C HIS A 5 41.95 46.71 -3.89
N LEU A 6 42.20 47.08 -2.62
CA LEU A 6 41.42 46.59 -1.48
C LEU A 6 39.92 46.97 -1.60
N ILE A 7 39.62 48.21 -1.98
CA ILE A 7 38.24 48.68 -2.17
C ILE A 7 37.55 47.92 -3.32
N ILE A 8 38.26 47.63 -4.41
CA ILE A 8 37.74 46.85 -5.53
C ILE A 8 37.44 45.41 -5.10
N TYR A 9 38.31 44.78 -4.32
CA TYR A 9 38.05 43.42 -3.80
C TYR A 9 36.89 43.37 -2.81
N ILE A 10 36.72 44.40 -1.95
CA ILE A 10 35.57 44.50 -1.04
C ILE A 10 34.27 44.72 -1.82
N PHE A 11 34.30 45.50 -2.91
CA PHE A 11 33.14 45.73 -3.77
C PHE A 11 32.78 44.47 -4.56
N LEU A 12 33.76 43.71 -5.05
CA LEU A 12 33.54 42.43 -5.72
C LEU A 12 32.99 41.37 -4.76
N LEU A 13 33.43 41.39 -3.49
CA LEU A 13 32.90 40.51 -2.43
C LEU A 13 31.43 40.84 -2.12
N PHE A 14 31.04 42.11 -2.21
CA PHE A 14 29.66 42.55 -1.96
C PHE A 14 28.67 42.15 -3.07
N ILE A 15 29.15 41.92 -4.30
CA ILE A 15 28.30 41.49 -5.43
C ILE A 15 27.99 39.98 -5.34
N VAL A 16 28.83 39.18 -4.67
CA VAL A 16 28.60 37.73 -4.54
C VAL A 16 27.58 37.39 -3.44
N ILE A 17 27.31 38.31 -2.50
CA ILE A 17 26.37 38.09 -1.39
C ILE A 17 24.91 38.47 -1.70
N ASP A 18 24.62 39.02 -2.88
CA ASP A 18 23.25 39.39 -3.30
C ASP A 18 22.56 38.32 -4.17
N SER A 19 22.97 37.05 -4.00
CA SER A 19 22.31 35.91 -4.65
C SER A 19 21.17 35.38 -3.77
N CYS A 20 20.15 36.20 -3.52
CA CYS A 20 18.88 35.69 -3.03
C CYS A 20 18.15 35.01 -4.18
N THR A 21 18.12 33.68 -4.19
CA THR A 21 17.19 32.95 -5.05
C THR A 21 15.78 33.17 -4.52
N THR A 22 14.93 33.86 -5.28
CA THR A 22 13.52 33.91 -4.95
C THR A 22 12.93 32.53 -5.26
N LYS A 23 12.31 31.89 -4.26
CA LYS A 23 11.51 30.69 -4.53
C LYS A 23 10.37 31.11 -5.44
N PHE A 24 10.42 30.66 -6.69
CA PHE A 24 9.27 30.73 -7.58
C PHE A 24 8.23 29.76 -7.03
N VAL A 25 7.15 30.29 -6.46
CA VAL A 25 5.95 29.52 -6.15
C VAL A 25 4.97 29.88 -7.26
N PRO A 26 4.75 29.02 -8.25
CA PRO A 26 3.74 29.29 -9.28
C PRO A 26 2.37 29.48 -8.61
N GLU A 27 1.65 30.52 -8.99
CA GLU A 27 0.22 30.63 -8.69
C GLU A 27 -0.49 29.56 -9.54
N ILE A 28 -0.99 28.52 -8.88
CA ILE A 28 -1.72 27.39 -9.48
C ILE A 28 -3.19 27.53 -9.12
N ASP A 29 -3.93 28.35 -9.85
CA ASP A 29 -5.35 28.60 -9.57
C ASP A 29 -6.29 27.47 -10.09
N GLU A 30 -5.78 26.47 -10.81
CA GLU A 30 -6.62 25.51 -11.58
C GLU A 30 -6.69 24.08 -11.04
N TYR A 31 -6.00 23.73 -9.95
CA TYR A 31 -5.99 22.33 -9.42
C TYR A 31 -6.55 22.17 -8.01
N ASP A 32 -7.06 23.26 -7.44
CA ASP A 32 -7.69 23.23 -6.12
C ASP A 32 -9.10 22.64 -6.24
N ASN A 33 -9.44 21.71 -5.35
CA ASN A 33 -10.80 21.22 -5.15
C ASN A 33 -11.36 20.30 -6.26
N ILE A 34 -10.51 19.59 -7.01
CA ILE A 34 -10.93 18.60 -8.01
C ILE A 34 -11.42 17.32 -7.33
N ILE A 35 -12.51 16.72 -7.80
CA ILE A 35 -13.01 15.43 -7.30
C ILE A 35 -12.08 14.29 -7.72
N VAL A 36 -11.76 13.41 -6.78
CA VAL A 36 -10.95 12.21 -6.97
C VAL A 36 -11.80 10.99 -6.64
N VAL A 37 -11.94 10.08 -7.60
CA VAL A 37 -12.71 8.84 -7.47
C VAL A 37 -11.79 7.64 -7.62
N GLU A 38 -11.72 6.81 -6.59
CA GLU A 38 -11.02 5.53 -6.65
C GLU A 38 -12.05 4.42 -6.43
N GLY A 39 -12.29 3.57 -7.41
CA GLY A 39 -13.24 2.47 -7.26
C GLY A 39 -12.74 1.19 -7.88
N LEU A 40 -13.10 0.06 -7.29
CA LEU A 40 -12.84 -1.27 -7.85
C LEU A 40 -14.07 -2.15 -7.61
N LEU A 41 -14.64 -2.66 -8.70
CA LEU A 41 -15.67 -3.69 -8.69
C LEU A 41 -15.06 -5.02 -9.14
N THR A 42 -15.30 -6.07 -8.36
CA THR A 42 -14.85 -7.44 -8.67
C THR A 42 -15.95 -8.47 -8.55
N ASP A 43 -15.66 -9.67 -9.06
CA ASP A 43 -16.44 -10.91 -8.88
C ASP A 43 -16.10 -11.67 -7.59
N GLU A 44 -15.23 -11.11 -6.74
CA GLU A 44 -14.90 -11.69 -5.44
C GLU A 44 -16.14 -11.58 -4.53
N TYR A 45 -16.42 -12.63 -3.75
CA TYR A 45 -17.44 -12.62 -2.67
C TYR A 45 -16.97 -11.77 -1.48
N ARG A 46 -16.69 -10.50 -1.73
CA ARG A 46 -16.18 -9.51 -0.79
C ARG A 46 -16.83 -8.17 -1.10
N THR A 47 -16.98 -7.34 -0.08
CA THR A 47 -17.42 -5.95 -0.22
C THR A 47 -16.51 -5.16 -1.17
N ASN A 48 -17.13 -4.58 -2.20
CA ASN A 48 -16.47 -3.66 -3.12
C ASN A 48 -16.51 -2.25 -2.54
N HIS A 49 -15.55 -1.41 -2.92
CA HIS A 49 -15.41 -0.07 -2.34
C HIS A 49 -15.23 0.99 -3.42
N VAL A 50 -15.82 2.16 -3.16
CA VAL A 50 -15.56 3.41 -3.88
C VAL A 50 -15.14 4.45 -2.86
N LYS A 51 -14.01 5.10 -3.10
CA LYS A 51 -13.48 6.18 -2.27
C LYS A 51 -13.61 7.49 -3.03
N LEU A 52 -14.26 8.45 -2.39
CA LEU A 52 -14.49 9.79 -2.93
C LEU A 52 -13.76 10.81 -2.07
N SER A 53 -12.98 11.67 -2.74
CA SER A 53 -12.23 12.74 -2.07
C SER A 53 -12.04 13.93 -2.99
N ARG A 54 -11.37 14.96 -2.49
CA ARG A 54 -10.90 16.11 -3.28
C ARG A 54 -9.40 16.30 -3.19
N THR A 55 -8.83 16.88 -4.25
CA THR A 55 -7.45 17.36 -4.21
C THR A 55 -7.28 18.41 -3.12
N ILE A 56 -6.11 18.39 -2.50
CA ILE A 56 -5.70 19.40 -1.51
C ILE A 56 -4.65 20.32 -2.14
N PRO A 57 -4.66 21.62 -1.81
CA PRO A 57 -3.63 22.54 -2.27
C PRO A 57 -2.23 22.08 -1.84
N ILE A 58 -1.24 22.33 -2.70
CA ILE A 58 0.15 21.96 -2.44
C ILE A 58 0.69 22.72 -1.22
N GLY A 59 1.40 22.02 -0.33
CA GLY A 59 2.04 22.60 0.86
C GLY A 59 1.23 22.45 2.15
N ILE A 60 0.02 21.88 2.08
CA ILE A 60 -0.78 21.52 3.25
C ILE A 60 -0.60 20.02 3.50
N THR A 61 -0.01 19.65 4.63
CA THR A 61 0.15 18.25 5.06
C THR A 61 -0.83 17.91 6.18
N GLY A 62 -1.32 16.67 6.21
CA GLY A 62 -2.21 16.18 7.28
C GLY A 62 -3.69 16.55 7.14
N ILE A 63 -4.12 17.10 6.00
CA ILE A 63 -5.54 17.33 5.71
C ILE A 63 -6.04 16.26 4.73
N SER A 64 -7.06 15.50 5.14
CA SER A 64 -7.88 14.69 4.24
C SER A 64 -9.11 15.50 3.83
N SER A 65 -9.47 15.47 2.53
CA SER A 65 -10.69 16.10 2.02
C SER A 65 -11.67 15.04 1.50
N PRO A 66 -12.28 14.22 2.38
CA PRO A 66 -13.23 13.19 1.96
C PRO A 66 -14.55 13.83 1.46
N LEU A 67 -15.20 13.17 0.51
CA LEU A 67 -16.53 13.55 0.03
C LEU A 67 -17.59 12.66 0.69
N VAL A 68 -18.43 13.25 1.53
CA VAL A 68 -19.47 12.57 2.31
C VAL A 68 -20.85 12.78 1.71
N ASP A 69 -21.84 11.99 2.14
CA ASP A 69 -23.26 12.11 1.75
C ASP A 69 -23.52 12.01 0.23
N ALA A 70 -22.64 11.32 -0.51
CA ALA A 70 -22.84 11.05 -1.93
C ALA A 70 -23.81 9.88 -2.14
N HIS A 71 -24.61 9.95 -3.21
CA HIS A 71 -25.36 8.80 -3.68
C HIS A 71 -24.51 8.05 -4.71
N VAL A 72 -24.06 6.84 -4.36
CA VAL A 72 -23.13 6.05 -5.17
C VAL A 72 -23.76 4.72 -5.52
N TYR A 73 -23.80 4.39 -6.81
CA TYR A 73 -24.27 3.09 -7.28
C TYR A 73 -23.54 2.67 -8.56
N VAL A 74 -23.52 1.36 -8.79
CA VAL A 74 -23.04 0.77 -10.03
C VAL A 74 -24.22 0.14 -10.75
N GLN A 75 -24.33 0.37 -12.06
CA GLN A 75 -25.35 -0.22 -12.90
C GLN A 75 -24.72 -1.18 -13.91
N ASP A 76 -25.33 -2.33 -14.15
CA ASP A 76 -24.91 -3.27 -15.20
C ASP A 76 -25.68 -3.10 -16.54
N ASP A 77 -25.28 -3.85 -17.57
CA ASP A 77 -25.90 -3.86 -18.90
C ASP A 77 -27.36 -4.38 -18.92
N LEU A 78 -27.86 -4.94 -17.80
CA LEU A 78 -29.24 -5.36 -17.61
C LEU A 78 -30.05 -4.38 -16.74
N ASN A 79 -29.47 -3.22 -16.39
CA ASN A 79 -30.04 -2.22 -15.48
C ASN A 79 -30.22 -2.74 -14.05
N ARG A 80 -29.46 -3.76 -13.62
CA ARG A 80 -29.37 -4.10 -12.19
C ARG A 80 -28.47 -3.08 -11.51
N ILE A 81 -28.86 -2.68 -10.31
CA ILE A 81 -28.19 -1.63 -9.54
C ILE A 81 -27.59 -2.22 -8.27
N GLY A 82 -26.30 -2.00 -8.08
CA GLY A 82 -25.57 -2.22 -6.85
C GLY A 82 -25.36 -0.92 -6.09
N MET A 83 -25.98 -0.79 -4.91
CA MET A 83 -25.85 0.40 -4.07
C MET A 83 -24.56 0.35 -3.24
N PHE A 84 -23.89 1.49 -3.11
CA PHE A 84 -22.73 1.68 -2.23
C PHE A 84 -23.08 2.68 -1.13
N TYR A 85 -22.93 2.27 0.12
CA TYR A 85 -23.28 3.07 1.29
C TYR A 85 -22.03 3.56 2.02
N GLU A 86 -22.08 4.79 2.52
CA GLU A 86 -20.97 5.38 3.26
C GLU A 86 -20.73 4.61 4.58
N THR A 87 -19.50 4.15 4.78
CA THR A 87 -19.08 3.39 5.98
C THR A 87 -18.23 4.23 6.93
N ARG A 88 -17.49 5.18 6.36
CA ARG A 88 -16.69 6.21 7.03
C ARG A 88 -16.49 7.36 6.05
N PRO A 89 -16.14 8.58 6.50
CA PRO A 89 -16.03 9.75 5.63
C PRO A 89 -15.28 9.48 4.33
N GLY A 90 -16.00 9.56 3.19
CA GLY A 90 -15.44 9.38 1.85
C GLY A 90 -15.24 7.93 1.39
N PHE A 91 -15.61 6.92 2.18
CA PHE A 91 -15.53 5.51 1.81
C PHE A 91 -16.93 4.89 1.73
N TYR A 92 -17.30 4.46 0.53
CA TYR A 92 -18.57 3.86 0.19
C TYR A 92 -18.36 2.38 -0.12
N ALA A 93 -19.25 1.53 0.36
CA ALA A 93 -19.08 0.09 0.32
C ALA A 93 -20.38 -0.60 -0.14
N SER A 94 -20.25 -1.63 -0.98
CA SER A 94 -21.38 -2.45 -1.41
C SER A 94 -21.73 -3.55 -0.38
N ASP A 95 -22.96 -4.04 -0.43
CA ASP A 95 -23.30 -5.31 0.24
C ASP A 95 -23.04 -6.48 -0.71
N SER A 96 -21.98 -7.25 -0.44
CA SER A 96 -21.57 -8.40 -1.25
C SER A 96 -22.59 -9.54 -1.27
N LEU A 97 -23.59 -9.55 -0.39
CA LEU A 97 -24.70 -10.50 -0.45
C LEU A 97 -25.75 -10.11 -1.50
N THR A 98 -25.77 -8.85 -1.92
CA THR A 98 -26.76 -8.29 -2.86
C THR A 98 -26.17 -8.00 -4.23
N PHE A 99 -24.90 -7.60 -4.29
CA PHE A 99 -24.26 -7.17 -5.52
C PHE A 99 -22.76 -7.45 -5.52
N ILE A 100 -22.34 -8.26 -6.49
CA ILE A 100 -20.96 -8.51 -6.90
C ILE A 100 -20.90 -8.44 -8.43
N GLY A 101 -19.70 -8.22 -8.95
CA GLY A 101 -19.48 -8.31 -10.39
C GLY A 101 -19.69 -9.75 -10.90
N GLU A 102 -20.18 -9.84 -12.12
CA GLU A 102 -20.31 -11.06 -12.91
C GLU A 102 -19.51 -10.90 -14.20
N THR A 103 -18.72 -11.92 -14.56
CA THR A 103 -17.92 -11.92 -15.79
C THR A 103 -18.80 -11.82 -17.03
N GLY A 104 -18.31 -11.11 -18.05
CA GLY A 104 -19.03 -10.86 -19.31
C GLY A 104 -20.09 -9.76 -19.24
N ARG A 105 -20.29 -9.13 -18.07
CA ARG A 105 -21.17 -7.97 -17.89
C ARG A 105 -20.40 -6.67 -17.98
N THR A 106 -21.10 -5.62 -18.39
CA THR A 106 -20.55 -4.26 -18.46
C THR A 106 -21.13 -3.42 -17.34
N TYR A 107 -20.28 -2.68 -16.64
CA TYR A 107 -20.65 -1.89 -15.47
C TYR A 107 -20.30 -0.43 -15.66
N THR A 108 -21.17 0.43 -15.14
CA THR A 108 -21.00 1.88 -15.09
C THR A 108 -21.19 2.36 -13.66
N LEU A 109 -20.23 3.15 -13.16
CA LEU A 109 -20.33 3.82 -11.87
C LEU A 109 -21.08 5.15 -12.03
N HIS A 110 -22.04 5.38 -11.15
CA HIS A 110 -22.79 6.63 -11.04
C HIS A 110 -22.60 7.24 -9.66
N ILE A 111 -22.31 8.53 -9.62
CA ILE A 111 -22.16 9.30 -8.39
C ILE A 111 -22.99 10.57 -8.52
N HIS A 112 -23.92 10.77 -7.59
CA HIS A 112 -24.62 12.04 -7.43
C HIS A 112 -24.20 12.71 -6.13
N ILE A 113 -23.62 13.91 -6.23
CA ILE A 113 -23.17 14.69 -5.08
C ILE A 113 -23.33 16.19 -5.34
N ASN A 114 -23.84 16.93 -4.35
CA ASN A 114 -24.02 18.39 -4.42
C ASN A 114 -24.81 18.88 -5.66
N GLY A 115 -25.75 18.08 -6.14
CA GLY A 115 -26.57 18.39 -7.33
C GLY A 115 -25.82 18.25 -8.66
N ARG A 116 -24.66 17.59 -8.66
CA ARG A 116 -23.93 17.18 -9.86
C ARG A 116 -23.94 15.67 -10.01
N GLU A 117 -23.95 15.21 -11.25
CA GLU A 117 -23.89 13.81 -11.65
C GLU A 117 -22.56 13.49 -12.35
N TYR A 118 -21.91 12.43 -11.89
CA TYR A 118 -20.67 11.91 -12.46
C TYR A 118 -20.86 10.46 -12.87
N GLU A 119 -20.32 10.10 -14.03
CA GLU A 119 -20.44 8.77 -14.61
C GLU A 119 -19.10 8.25 -15.11
N SER A 120 -18.81 6.97 -14.88
CA SER A 120 -17.67 6.31 -15.51
C SER A 120 -17.95 5.88 -16.95
N ASN A 121 -16.92 5.66 -17.75
CA ASN A 121 -17.08 4.90 -18.98
C ASN A 121 -17.61 3.48 -18.66
N PRO A 122 -18.40 2.86 -19.55
CA PRO A 122 -18.81 1.47 -19.38
C PRO A 122 -17.60 0.53 -19.44
N MET A 123 -17.47 -0.36 -18.46
CA MET A 123 -16.35 -1.29 -18.36
C MET A 123 -16.80 -2.75 -18.32
N LEU A 124 -16.25 -3.56 -19.22
CA LEU A 124 -16.49 -4.99 -19.27
C LEU A 124 -15.69 -5.70 -18.17
N LEU A 125 -16.37 -6.48 -17.33
CA LEU A 125 -15.72 -7.40 -16.40
C LEU A 125 -15.20 -8.61 -17.18
N GLN A 126 -13.95 -8.54 -17.61
CA GLN A 126 -13.26 -9.63 -18.28
C GLN A 126 -12.94 -10.74 -17.28
N GLU A 127 -13.05 -12.00 -17.72
CA GLU A 127 -12.60 -13.14 -16.91
C GLU A 127 -11.08 -13.15 -16.84
N VAL A 128 -10.52 -13.57 -15.69
CA VAL A 128 -9.08 -13.71 -15.50
C VAL A 128 -8.71 -15.16 -15.23
N GLN A 129 -7.65 -15.63 -15.89
CA GLN A 129 -7.12 -16.97 -15.72
C GLN A 129 -6.54 -17.16 -14.30
N PRO A 130 -6.48 -18.40 -13.79
CA PRO A 130 -5.88 -18.68 -12.50
C PRO A 130 -4.36 -18.41 -12.46
N ILE A 131 -3.86 -18.27 -11.24
CA ILE A 131 -2.42 -18.27 -10.95
C ILE A 131 -1.96 -19.73 -10.86
N ASP A 132 -0.97 -20.12 -11.67
CA ASP A 132 -0.49 -21.51 -11.75
C ASP A 132 0.32 -21.89 -10.54
N SER A 133 1.22 -21.00 -10.10
CA SER A 133 2.09 -21.24 -8.96
C SER A 133 2.49 -19.92 -8.31
N ILE A 134 2.72 -19.98 -7.01
CA ILE A 134 3.42 -18.94 -6.25
C ILE A 134 4.43 -19.66 -5.38
N TYR A 135 5.67 -19.19 -5.38
CA TYR A 135 6.78 -19.85 -4.71
C TYR A 135 7.83 -18.83 -4.27
N ALA A 136 8.67 -19.20 -3.32
CA ALA A 136 9.76 -18.37 -2.87
C ALA A 136 11.10 -19.06 -3.11
N GLU A 137 12.06 -18.33 -3.64
CA GLU A 137 13.44 -18.79 -3.77
C GLU A 137 14.29 -18.18 -2.65
N PHE A 138 15.04 -19.03 -1.95
CA PHE A 138 15.92 -18.64 -0.86
C PHE A 138 17.34 -18.34 -1.37
N ARG A 139 17.93 -17.26 -0.86
CA ARG A 139 19.32 -16.88 -1.10
C ARG A 139 20.03 -16.59 0.24
N TYR A 140 21.22 -17.16 0.39
CA TYR A 140 22.16 -16.88 1.48
C TYR A 140 23.37 -16.12 0.93
N GLU A 141 23.78 -15.06 1.61
CA GLU A 141 24.94 -14.27 1.23
C GLU A 141 25.75 -13.82 2.47
N GLU A 142 27.05 -14.13 2.44
CA GLU A 142 28.00 -13.80 3.50
C GLU A 142 28.90 -12.66 3.04
N ASP A 143 28.38 -11.44 3.17
CA ASP A 143 29.00 -10.19 2.71
C ASP A 143 29.92 -9.53 3.76
N GLY A 144 30.25 -10.25 4.84
CA GLY A 144 31.04 -9.74 5.96
C GLY A 144 30.26 -8.87 6.95
N LEU A 145 28.95 -8.66 6.76
CA LEU A 145 28.07 -8.03 7.74
C LEU A 145 27.37 -9.08 8.61
N TYR A 146 27.20 -8.78 9.90
CA TYR A 146 26.49 -9.63 10.84
C TYR A 146 25.12 -9.04 11.20
N PRO A 147 24.02 -9.81 11.16
CA PRO A 147 23.94 -11.23 10.74
C PRO A 147 24.14 -11.38 9.21
N PRO A 148 24.51 -12.56 8.69
CA PRO A 148 24.56 -12.81 7.25
C PRO A 148 23.19 -12.56 6.60
N LEU A 149 23.19 -12.33 5.29
CA LEU A 149 21.97 -11.99 4.55
C LEU A 149 21.23 -13.28 4.18
N TYR A 150 20.00 -13.36 4.65
CA TYR A 150 19.03 -14.37 4.28
C TYR A 150 17.88 -13.67 3.57
N GLN A 151 17.65 -14.06 2.32
CA GLN A 151 16.70 -13.41 1.46
C GLN A 151 15.74 -14.43 0.85
N TYR A 152 14.48 -14.06 0.80
CA TYR A 152 13.46 -14.77 0.04
C TYR A 152 12.94 -13.84 -1.06
N THR A 153 12.96 -14.31 -2.29
CA THR A 153 12.28 -13.63 -3.40
C THR A 153 11.06 -14.44 -3.79
N VAL A 154 9.88 -13.83 -3.69
CA VAL A 154 8.61 -14.42 -4.07
C VAL A 154 8.41 -14.24 -5.57
N TYR A 155 8.15 -15.34 -6.25
CA TYR A 155 7.82 -15.40 -7.68
C TYR A 155 6.44 -16.03 -7.88
N PHE A 156 5.85 -15.77 -9.04
CA PHE A 156 4.67 -16.50 -9.49
C PHE A 156 4.74 -16.80 -10.99
N ASP A 157 4.01 -17.83 -11.38
CA ASP A 157 3.76 -18.20 -12.76
C ASP A 157 2.25 -18.16 -13.05
N SER A 158 1.89 -17.77 -14.27
CA SER A 158 0.52 -17.86 -14.79
C SER A 158 0.55 -18.04 -16.31
N PHE A 159 -0.39 -18.83 -16.82
CA PHE A 159 -0.57 -19.07 -18.22
C PHE A 159 -2.04 -18.89 -18.61
N ASP A 160 -2.30 -18.02 -19.59
CA ASP A 160 -3.61 -17.90 -20.22
C ASP A 160 -3.62 -18.66 -21.57
N PRO A 161 -4.19 -19.87 -21.63
CA PRO A 161 -4.25 -20.67 -22.85
C PRO A 161 -5.21 -20.09 -23.90
N GLU A 162 -6.21 -19.32 -23.47
CA GLU A 162 -7.19 -18.71 -24.37
C GLU A 162 -6.66 -17.38 -24.94
N ASN A 163 -5.65 -16.80 -24.29
CA ASN A 163 -4.97 -15.58 -24.69
C ASN A 163 -5.93 -14.39 -24.83
N ASN A 164 -7.01 -14.43 -24.04
CA ASN A 164 -8.08 -13.43 -24.03
C ASN A 164 -7.65 -12.17 -23.29
N ASN A 165 -6.73 -12.29 -22.33
CA ASN A 165 -6.22 -11.18 -21.54
C ASN A 165 -4.81 -10.78 -21.98
N LYS A 166 -4.63 -9.52 -22.32
CA LYS A 166 -3.33 -8.96 -22.72
C LYS A 166 -2.70 -8.09 -21.65
N PHE A 167 -3.51 -7.55 -20.74
CA PHE A 167 -3.04 -6.63 -19.72
C PHE A 167 -3.45 -7.14 -18.35
N PHE A 168 -2.49 -7.11 -17.44
CA PHE A 168 -2.63 -7.66 -16.11
C PHE A 168 -2.19 -6.66 -15.07
N ARG A 169 -2.86 -6.72 -13.92
CA ARG A 169 -2.47 -6.04 -12.69
C ARG A 169 -2.43 -7.05 -11.56
N TRP A 170 -1.54 -6.82 -10.61
CA TRP A 170 -1.44 -7.61 -9.40
C TRP A 170 -1.40 -6.74 -8.15
N THR A 171 -1.99 -7.27 -7.10
CA THR A 171 -1.84 -6.76 -5.73
C THR A 171 -1.56 -7.93 -4.82
N TYR A 172 -0.95 -7.69 -3.66
CA TYR A 172 -0.77 -8.73 -2.66
C TYR A 172 -1.15 -8.27 -1.26
N GLU A 173 -1.62 -9.21 -0.44
CA GLU A 173 -1.88 -9.00 0.99
C GLU A 173 -0.97 -9.92 1.79
N GLU A 174 -0.11 -9.34 2.62
CA GLU A 174 0.83 -10.04 3.48
C GLU A 174 0.24 -10.21 4.87
N VAL A 175 0.50 -11.36 5.49
CA VAL A 175 0.29 -11.55 6.93
C VAL A 175 1.46 -12.34 7.50
N TRP A 176 2.03 -11.85 8.60
CA TRP A 176 3.11 -12.55 9.29
C TRP A 176 2.86 -12.62 10.80
N GLU A 177 3.35 -13.70 11.37
CA GLU A 177 3.41 -13.88 12.82
C GLU A 177 4.63 -13.15 13.37
N TYR A 178 4.42 -12.44 14.48
CA TYR A 178 5.42 -11.61 15.11
C TYR A 178 5.46 -11.91 16.60
N HIS A 179 6.67 -12.16 17.09
CA HIS A 179 6.92 -12.45 18.50
C HIS A 179 7.73 -11.30 19.08
N LEU A 180 7.26 -10.74 20.20
CA LEU A 180 8.11 -9.87 21.00
C LEU A 180 9.35 -10.64 21.49
N PRO A 181 10.54 -10.02 21.50
CA PRO A 181 11.78 -10.70 21.90
C PRO A 181 11.86 -10.96 23.42
N TRP A 182 10.94 -10.38 24.20
CA TRP A 182 10.96 -10.35 25.66
C TRP A 182 10.10 -11.46 26.27
N HIS A 183 10.48 -12.00 27.43
CA HIS A 183 9.81 -13.19 28.01
C HIS A 183 8.80 -12.89 29.12
N TYR A 184 8.88 -11.71 29.75
CA TYR A 184 8.02 -11.36 30.88
C TYR A 184 6.54 -11.14 30.49
N PRO A 185 6.21 -10.45 29.37
CA PRO A 185 4.82 -10.25 29.02
C PRO A 185 4.11 -11.58 28.74
N PRO A 186 2.82 -11.73 29.09
CA PRO A 186 2.07 -12.94 28.80
C PRO A 186 1.94 -13.18 27.30
N GLU A 187 1.83 -14.45 26.89
CA GLU A 187 1.85 -14.88 25.49
C GLU A 187 0.90 -14.10 24.57
N TYR A 188 -0.33 -13.80 25.03
CA TYR A 188 -1.34 -13.06 24.26
C TYR A 188 -0.95 -11.60 23.95
N LYS A 189 0.07 -11.06 24.63
CA LYS A 189 0.69 -9.75 24.36
C LYS A 189 1.98 -9.87 23.54
N ARG A 190 2.54 -11.07 23.42
CA ARG A 190 3.82 -11.32 22.75
C ARG A 190 3.66 -11.83 21.34
N ILE A 191 2.63 -12.64 21.09
CA ILE A 191 2.38 -13.26 19.79
C ILE A 191 1.23 -12.52 19.13
N CYS A 192 1.54 -11.85 18.02
CA CYS A 192 0.57 -11.15 17.20
C CYS A 192 0.75 -11.47 15.72
N TRP A 193 -0.30 -11.20 14.96
CA TRP A 193 -0.30 -11.18 13.51
C TRP A 193 -0.37 -9.74 13.04
N LEU A 194 0.52 -9.40 12.12
CA LEU A 194 0.51 -8.13 11.41
C LEU A 194 0.13 -8.40 9.97
N SER A 195 -0.53 -7.43 9.35
CA SER A 195 -0.99 -7.52 7.97
C SER A 195 -0.67 -6.25 7.21
N GLU A 196 -0.28 -6.38 5.95
CA GLU A 196 0.02 -5.25 5.08
C GLU A 196 -0.51 -5.50 3.67
N LYS A 197 -0.92 -4.44 2.98
CA LYS A 197 -1.35 -4.50 1.58
C LYS A 197 -0.28 -3.87 0.70
N SER A 198 -0.07 -4.44 -0.48
CA SER A 198 0.86 -3.90 -1.46
C SER A 198 0.53 -2.45 -1.82
N SER A 199 1.53 -1.56 -1.74
CA SER A 199 1.47 -0.21 -2.29
C SER A 199 1.97 -0.11 -3.73
N ASP A 200 2.73 -1.10 -4.18
CA ASP A 200 3.40 -1.07 -5.48
C ASP A 200 2.41 -1.25 -6.64
N ILE A 201 2.63 -0.53 -7.73
CA ILE A 201 1.87 -0.70 -8.98
C ILE A 201 2.56 -1.79 -9.81
N ILE A 202 2.00 -3.00 -9.74
CA ILE A 202 2.49 -4.17 -10.47
C ILE A 202 1.56 -4.44 -11.65
N ILE A 203 2.05 -4.14 -12.85
CA ILE A 203 1.33 -4.29 -14.11
C ILE A 203 2.21 -4.95 -15.16
N LYS A 204 1.59 -5.61 -16.14
CA LYS A 204 2.27 -6.19 -17.30
C LYS A 204 1.41 -6.11 -18.53
N ASN A 205 2.01 -5.62 -19.62
CA ASN A 205 1.50 -5.74 -20.97
C ASN A 205 2.10 -6.99 -21.64
N ASN A 206 1.24 -7.86 -22.16
CA ASN A 206 1.59 -9.07 -22.89
C ASN A 206 1.00 -9.08 -24.33
N SER A 207 0.60 -7.92 -24.85
CA SER A 207 0.01 -7.78 -26.19
C SER A 207 0.96 -8.19 -27.32
N THR A 208 2.27 -8.03 -27.12
CA THR A 208 3.32 -8.39 -28.10
C THR A 208 3.74 -9.86 -28.06
N SER A 209 3.30 -10.61 -27.05
CA SER A 209 3.64 -12.03 -26.91
C SER A 209 2.62 -12.89 -27.63
N GLU A 210 3.09 -13.90 -28.37
CA GLU A 210 2.21 -14.85 -29.05
C GLU A 210 1.36 -15.65 -28.04
N GLU A 211 1.97 -15.97 -26.90
CA GLU A 211 1.33 -16.66 -25.78
C GLU A 211 1.29 -15.75 -24.55
N ALA A 212 0.17 -15.77 -23.82
CA ALA A 212 0.02 -15.02 -22.58
C ALA A 212 0.67 -15.75 -21.39
N ILE A 213 1.98 -15.98 -21.47
CA ILE A 213 2.79 -16.60 -20.43
C ILE A 213 3.39 -15.52 -19.52
N ILE A 214 3.25 -15.72 -18.22
CA ILE A 214 3.99 -15.05 -17.18
C ILE A 214 4.81 -16.11 -16.45
N ASN A 215 6.13 -16.05 -16.61
CA ASN A 215 7.05 -16.99 -15.99
C ASN A 215 8.00 -16.27 -15.06
N LYS A 216 8.14 -16.81 -13.84
CA LYS A 216 9.07 -16.36 -12.80
C LYS A 216 9.00 -14.84 -12.60
N PHE A 217 7.78 -14.30 -12.49
CA PHE A 217 7.59 -12.87 -12.30
C PHE A 217 7.93 -12.50 -10.85
N PRO A 218 8.87 -11.57 -10.60
CA PRO A 218 9.25 -11.18 -9.25
C PRO A 218 8.15 -10.33 -8.61
N LEU A 219 7.64 -10.78 -7.47
CA LEU A 219 6.55 -10.10 -6.75
C LEU A 219 7.07 -9.24 -5.60
N LEU A 220 7.86 -9.85 -4.71
CA LEU A 220 8.32 -9.23 -3.48
C LEU A 220 9.65 -9.86 -3.06
N GLN A 221 10.57 -9.01 -2.58
CA GLN A 221 11.83 -9.43 -2.01
C GLN A 221 11.84 -9.09 -0.52
N LEU A 222 12.12 -10.09 0.32
CA LEU A 222 12.18 -9.96 1.77
C LEU A 222 13.56 -10.38 2.26
N ASP A 223 14.12 -9.64 3.20
CA ASP A 223 15.37 -10.00 3.85
C ASP A 223 15.31 -9.82 5.37
N ASN A 224 16.16 -10.58 6.08
CA ASN A 224 16.21 -10.60 7.54
C ASN A 224 16.82 -9.35 8.18
N ARG A 225 17.42 -8.45 7.40
CA ARG A 225 18.09 -7.25 7.93
C ARG A 225 17.20 -6.02 7.85
N SER A 226 16.34 -5.94 6.84
CA SER A 226 15.39 -4.84 6.63
C SER A 226 14.01 -5.11 7.21
N SER A 227 13.67 -6.38 7.47
CA SER A 227 12.30 -6.77 7.78
C SER A 227 12.19 -7.85 8.87
N THR A 228 11.14 -7.77 9.68
CA THR A 228 10.77 -8.78 10.68
C THR A 228 9.81 -9.85 10.16
N ARG A 229 9.33 -9.69 8.91
CA ARG A 229 8.26 -10.51 8.33
C ARG A 229 8.60 -11.99 8.20
N LEU A 230 9.89 -12.33 8.13
CA LEU A 230 10.36 -13.69 7.90
C LEU A 230 10.75 -14.45 9.17
N PHE A 231 10.68 -13.85 10.37
CA PHE A 231 11.20 -14.53 11.57
C PHE A 231 10.37 -15.73 12.04
N GLN A 232 9.06 -15.70 11.81
CA GLN A 232 8.15 -16.78 12.20
C GLN A 232 7.52 -17.36 10.93
N LYS A 233 6.19 -17.56 10.95
CA LYS A 233 5.42 -17.94 9.77
C LYS A 233 4.98 -16.69 9.01
N TYR A 234 5.15 -16.73 7.70
CA TYR A 234 4.77 -15.68 6.76
C TYR A 234 3.75 -16.21 5.75
N SER A 235 2.82 -15.37 5.33
CA SER A 235 1.87 -15.65 4.26
C SER A 235 1.72 -14.45 3.34
N ILE A 236 1.61 -14.73 2.05
CA ILE A 236 1.29 -13.73 1.01
C ILE A 236 0.15 -14.26 0.15
N LEU A 237 -0.88 -13.43 -0.04
CA LEU A 237 -1.99 -13.68 -0.95
C LEU A 237 -1.80 -12.81 -2.20
N LEU A 238 -1.43 -13.42 -3.32
CA LEU A 238 -1.39 -12.73 -4.59
C LEU A 238 -2.81 -12.69 -5.17
N LYS A 239 -3.23 -11.52 -5.65
CA LYS A 239 -4.45 -11.31 -6.42
C LYS A 239 -4.09 -10.85 -7.82
N GLN A 240 -4.65 -11.52 -8.81
CA GLN A 240 -4.48 -11.24 -10.23
C GLN A 240 -5.78 -10.67 -10.81
N TYR A 241 -5.64 -9.58 -11.57
CA TYR A 241 -6.72 -8.84 -12.20
C TYR A 241 -6.48 -8.81 -13.72
N SER A 242 -7.52 -9.08 -14.51
CA SER A 242 -7.55 -8.77 -15.94
C SER A 242 -8.04 -7.34 -16.13
N ILE A 243 -7.26 -6.50 -16.80
CA ILE A 243 -7.60 -5.09 -17.01
C ILE A 243 -7.65 -4.78 -18.51
N CYS A 244 -8.40 -3.75 -18.89
CA CYS A 244 -8.42 -3.27 -20.26
C CYS A 244 -7.17 -2.41 -20.57
N GLU A 245 -6.97 -2.10 -21.85
CA GLU A 245 -5.85 -1.26 -22.30
C GLU A 245 -5.89 0.14 -21.69
N ASP A 246 -7.06 0.77 -21.62
CA ASP A 246 -7.23 2.10 -21.04
C ASP A 246 -6.85 2.12 -19.55
N GLU A 247 -7.27 1.09 -18.80
CA GLU A 247 -6.90 0.94 -17.39
C GLU A 247 -5.39 0.68 -17.24
N TYR A 248 -4.81 -0.15 -18.10
CA TYR A 248 -3.36 -0.38 -18.11
C TYR A 248 -2.58 0.92 -18.32
N ASN A 249 -3.00 1.73 -19.30
CA ASN A 249 -2.37 3.02 -19.60
C ASN A 249 -2.50 3.99 -18.42
N TYR A 250 -3.65 4.00 -17.73
CA TYR A 250 -3.84 4.79 -16.51
C TYR A 250 -2.83 4.38 -15.42
N TRP A 251 -2.73 3.09 -15.11
CA TRP A 251 -1.78 2.59 -14.10
C TRP A 251 -0.32 2.79 -14.50
N GLU A 252 0.01 2.63 -15.78
CA GLU A 252 1.37 2.86 -16.29
C GLU A 252 1.76 4.34 -16.16
N ASN A 253 0.87 5.26 -16.49
CA ASN A 253 1.08 6.68 -16.30
C ASN A 253 1.20 7.03 -14.81
N MET A 254 0.36 6.45 -13.96
CA MET A 254 0.45 6.68 -12.52
C MET A 254 1.78 6.18 -11.95
N LYS A 255 2.23 4.98 -12.38
CA LYS A 255 3.51 4.41 -11.99
C LYS A 255 4.69 5.32 -12.38
N LYS A 256 4.73 5.80 -13.64
CA LYS A 256 5.76 6.74 -14.11
C LYS A 256 5.76 8.02 -13.25
N MET A 257 4.60 8.54 -12.91
CA MET A 257 4.49 9.75 -12.07
C MET A 257 4.98 9.56 -10.63
N THR A 258 4.79 8.38 -10.03
CA THR A 258 5.20 8.14 -8.64
C THR A 258 6.63 7.66 -8.50
N GLU A 259 7.14 6.91 -9.48
CA GLU A 259 8.47 6.27 -9.41
C GLU A 259 9.57 7.07 -10.14
N GLU A 260 9.22 7.86 -11.16
CA GLU A 260 10.18 8.61 -11.99
C GLU A 260 10.25 10.12 -11.67
N GLN A 261 9.78 10.56 -10.49
CA GLN A 261 9.96 11.94 -10.02
C GLN A 261 11.25 12.12 -9.21
N GLY A 262 12.19 12.93 -9.72
CA GLY A 262 13.38 13.36 -8.96
C GLY A 262 14.54 13.99 -9.74
N GLY A 263 14.51 14.02 -11.07
CA GLY A 263 15.53 14.58 -11.96
C GLY A 263 15.11 15.86 -12.70
N LEU A 264 16.09 16.70 -13.03
CA LEU A 264 15.90 17.95 -13.79
C LEU A 264 15.43 17.73 -15.25
N TYR A 265 15.48 16.48 -15.72
CA TYR A 265 15.16 16.08 -17.09
C TYR A 265 14.02 15.05 -17.15
N ASP A 266 13.30 14.88 -16.04
CA ASP A 266 12.18 13.94 -16.02
C ASP A 266 11.10 14.43 -16.99
N PRO A 267 10.48 13.52 -17.75
CA PRO A 267 9.36 13.89 -18.60
C PRO A 267 8.29 14.56 -17.74
N ILE A 268 7.78 15.70 -18.21
CA ILE A 268 6.63 16.35 -17.58
C ILE A 268 5.49 15.31 -17.59
N PRO A 269 4.93 14.97 -16.42
CA PRO A 269 3.82 14.04 -16.35
C PRO A 269 2.72 14.38 -17.36
N GLN A 270 2.35 13.42 -18.20
CA GLN A 270 1.11 13.54 -18.97
C GLN A 270 -0.07 13.61 -18.00
N SER A 271 -1.09 14.37 -18.37
CA SER A 271 -2.32 14.46 -17.58
C SER A 271 -2.92 13.06 -17.39
N LEU A 272 -3.01 12.63 -16.13
CA LEU A 272 -3.65 11.37 -15.75
C LEU A 272 -5.15 11.51 -16.03
N THR A 273 -5.57 11.02 -17.20
CA THR A 273 -6.98 11.08 -17.60
C THR A 273 -7.67 9.85 -17.04
N GLY A 274 -8.64 10.09 -16.16
CA GLY A 274 -9.51 9.05 -15.61
C GLY A 274 -10.55 8.55 -16.61
N ASN A 275 -11.38 7.62 -16.18
CA ASN A 275 -12.55 7.17 -16.95
C ASN A 275 -13.87 7.75 -16.44
N ILE A 276 -13.84 8.83 -15.66
CA ILE A 276 -15.04 9.44 -15.07
C ILE A 276 -15.23 10.85 -15.60
N THR A 277 -16.47 11.20 -15.91
CA THR A 277 -16.85 12.52 -16.45
C THR A 277 -18.03 13.09 -15.67
N CYS A 278 -18.07 14.41 -15.55
CA CYS A 278 -19.24 15.13 -15.04
C CYS A 278 -20.25 15.28 -16.17
N ILE A 279 -21.49 14.79 -15.96
CA ILE A 279 -22.55 14.82 -16.97
C ILE A 279 -23.09 16.25 -17.15
N ASP A 280 -23.14 17.02 -16.05
CA ASP A 280 -23.62 18.40 -16.07
C ASP A 280 -22.62 19.39 -16.71
N ASP A 281 -21.32 19.11 -16.58
CA ASP A 281 -20.23 19.93 -17.14
C ASP A 281 -19.05 19.05 -17.59
N PRO A 282 -19.03 18.59 -18.86
CA PRO A 282 -17.95 17.75 -19.37
C PRO A 282 -16.56 18.41 -19.41
N ALA A 283 -16.47 19.73 -19.19
CA ALA A 283 -15.19 20.44 -19.09
C ALA A 283 -14.62 20.43 -17.65
N GLU A 284 -15.43 20.04 -16.65
CA GLU A 284 -14.99 19.90 -15.27
C GLU A 284 -13.98 18.73 -15.16
N PRO A 285 -12.77 18.97 -14.63
CA PRO A 285 -11.80 17.91 -14.43
C PRO A 285 -12.26 16.96 -13.32
N VAL A 286 -12.10 15.66 -13.57
CA VAL A 286 -12.29 14.58 -12.59
C VAL A 286 -11.04 13.72 -12.60
N LEU A 287 -10.51 13.39 -11.42
CA LEU A 287 -9.34 12.53 -11.27
C LEU A 287 -9.74 11.16 -10.73
N GLY A 288 -8.82 10.21 -10.91
CA GLY A 288 -9.00 8.85 -10.45
C GLY A 288 -9.57 7.93 -11.52
N TYR A 289 -9.92 6.71 -11.13
CA TYR A 289 -10.36 5.67 -12.04
C TYR A 289 -11.32 4.72 -11.30
N PHE A 290 -12.38 4.32 -12.01
CA PHE A 290 -13.22 3.20 -11.60
C PHE A 290 -12.77 1.97 -12.37
N SER A 291 -12.28 0.95 -11.69
CA SER A 291 -11.84 -0.31 -12.27
C SER A 291 -12.92 -1.39 -12.15
N VAL A 292 -12.98 -2.27 -13.13
CA VAL A 292 -13.86 -3.45 -13.12
C VAL A 292 -13.04 -4.65 -13.57
N SER A 293 -12.93 -5.69 -12.73
CA SER A 293 -12.06 -6.81 -13.05
C SER A 293 -12.47 -8.10 -12.32
N ALA A 294 -12.36 -9.24 -13.00
CA ALA A 294 -12.38 -10.52 -12.32
C ALA A 294 -11.12 -10.69 -11.48
N VAL A 295 -11.22 -11.49 -10.41
CA VAL A 295 -10.10 -11.77 -9.51
C VAL A 295 -9.89 -13.27 -9.39
N LYS A 296 -8.62 -13.67 -9.53
CA LYS A 296 -8.13 -14.95 -9.05
C LYS A 296 -7.03 -14.70 -8.05
N ASP A 297 -7.04 -15.48 -6.97
CA ASP A 297 -6.06 -15.36 -5.91
C ASP A 297 -5.35 -16.69 -5.64
N LYS A 298 -4.12 -16.58 -5.13
CA LYS A 298 -3.35 -17.73 -4.68
C LYS A 298 -2.48 -17.36 -3.49
N ARG A 299 -2.49 -18.21 -2.47
CA ARG A 299 -1.77 -18.00 -1.22
C ARG A 299 -0.50 -18.86 -1.18
N LEU A 300 0.60 -18.22 -0.78
CA LEU A 300 1.83 -18.89 -0.36
C LEU A 300 1.96 -18.79 1.17
N PHE A 301 2.47 -19.86 1.77
CA PHE A 301 3.01 -19.83 3.13
C PHE A 301 4.51 -20.08 3.07
N ILE A 302 5.27 -19.26 3.79
CA ILE A 302 6.70 -19.46 4.01
C ILE A 302 6.87 -19.73 5.50
N LYS A 303 7.22 -20.97 5.82
CA LYS A 303 7.66 -21.33 7.16
C LYS A 303 9.17 -21.12 7.19
N ASN A 304 9.62 -20.25 8.08
CA ASN A 304 11.03 -20.06 8.26
C ASN A 304 11.56 -20.97 9.38
N ASP A 305 12.47 -21.87 9.01
CA ASP A 305 13.28 -22.70 9.90
C ASP A 305 14.76 -22.28 9.92
N THR A 306 15.13 -21.28 9.11
CA THR A 306 16.51 -20.84 8.88
C THR A 306 16.92 -19.65 9.74
N LEU A 307 16.05 -18.64 9.92
CA LEU A 307 16.35 -17.48 10.77
C LEU A 307 16.07 -17.82 12.24
N LYS A 308 17.12 -17.91 13.04
CA LYS A 308 17.02 -18.17 14.50
C LYS A 308 17.15 -16.91 15.35
N TYR A 309 17.56 -15.79 14.75
CA TYR A 309 17.89 -14.57 15.47
C TYR A 309 17.15 -13.39 14.86
N MET A 310 16.18 -12.86 15.60
CA MET A 310 15.56 -11.59 15.31
C MET A 310 16.60 -10.49 15.64
N PRO A 311 17.13 -9.74 14.66
CA PRO A 311 17.91 -8.55 14.97
C PRO A 311 16.99 -7.67 15.79
N GLY A 312 17.46 -7.27 16.98
CA GLY A 312 16.65 -6.61 18.02
C GLY A 312 15.65 -5.65 17.38
N GLY A 313 14.39 -6.08 17.32
CA GLY A 313 13.32 -5.31 16.72
C GLY A 313 13.18 -3.99 17.47
N GLN A 314 12.74 -2.96 16.74
CA GLN A 314 12.26 -1.67 17.24
C GLN A 314 12.92 -1.21 18.55
N TYR A 315 13.96 -0.36 18.49
CA TYR A 315 14.70 0.13 19.66
C TYR A 315 13.78 0.45 20.85
N CYS A 316 13.67 -0.52 21.76
CA CYS A 316 12.97 -0.35 23.02
C CYS A 316 13.93 0.37 23.94
N VAL A 317 13.63 1.62 24.29
CA VAL A 317 14.38 2.28 25.35
C VAL A 317 14.07 1.53 26.64
N THR A 318 15.11 0.96 27.22
CA THR A 318 15.01 0.15 28.43
C THR A 318 15.78 0.78 29.58
N ASP A 319 15.34 0.44 30.79
CA ASP A 319 16.02 0.77 32.05
C ASP A 319 15.95 -0.46 32.97
N THR A 320 16.78 -0.50 34.00
CA THR A 320 16.85 -1.63 34.95
C THR A 320 16.40 -1.19 36.34
N ALA A 321 15.59 -2.00 37.01
CA ALA A 321 15.20 -1.79 38.41
C ALA A 321 15.48 -3.03 39.25
N TYR A 322 15.85 -2.83 40.52
CA TYR A 322 16.07 -3.92 41.48
C TYR A 322 14.77 -4.53 42.02
N SER A 323 13.68 -3.76 42.04
CA SER A 323 12.36 -4.22 42.47
C SER A 323 11.26 -3.52 41.67
N ILE A 324 10.14 -4.21 41.47
CA ILE A 324 8.94 -3.70 40.80
C ILE A 324 7.83 -3.26 41.78
N GLU A 325 7.98 -3.50 43.08
CA GLU A 325 6.91 -3.29 44.07
C GLU A 325 6.51 -1.81 44.24
N GLU A 326 7.44 -0.88 44.04
CA GLU A 326 7.23 0.58 44.24
C GLU A 326 7.33 1.39 42.94
N ILE A 327 7.23 0.73 41.78
CA ILE A 327 7.33 1.43 40.50
C ILE A 327 6.00 2.10 40.16
N SER A 328 6.00 3.43 40.24
CA SER A 328 4.87 4.25 39.83
C SER A 328 4.51 4.02 38.35
N GLY A 329 3.26 3.63 38.10
CA GLY A 329 2.74 3.39 36.75
C GLY A 329 3.03 2.03 36.16
N LEU A 330 3.48 1.06 36.96
CA LEU A 330 3.66 -0.31 36.51
C LEU A 330 2.36 -0.86 35.89
N GLY A 331 2.46 -1.44 34.69
CA GLY A 331 1.33 -1.94 33.91
C GLY A 331 0.49 -0.86 33.24
N THR A 332 0.80 0.43 33.43
CA THR A 332 0.05 1.56 32.83
C THR A 332 0.92 2.37 31.86
N TYR A 333 2.07 2.87 32.32
CA TYR A 333 3.05 3.60 31.50
C TYR A 333 4.50 3.13 31.73
N VAL A 334 4.70 2.15 32.62
CA VAL A 334 5.93 1.40 32.79
C VAL A 334 5.62 -0.08 32.65
N PHE A 335 6.38 -0.80 31.83
CA PHE A 335 6.14 -2.20 31.51
C PHE A 335 7.40 -3.02 31.75
N VAL A 336 7.24 -4.21 32.30
CA VAL A 336 8.34 -5.17 32.49
C VAL A 336 8.51 -5.99 31.23
N LEU A 337 9.75 -6.07 30.75
CA LEU A 337 10.14 -6.83 29.57
C LEU A 337 10.78 -8.16 29.95
N GLU A 338 11.67 -8.15 30.94
CA GLU A 338 12.43 -9.34 31.29
C GLU A 338 12.82 -9.34 32.76
N GLU A 339 12.96 -10.54 33.30
CA GLU A 339 13.52 -10.80 34.62
C GLU A 339 14.97 -11.25 34.44
N ILE A 340 15.90 -10.60 35.13
CA ILE A 340 17.35 -10.81 35.00
C ILE A 340 17.86 -11.38 36.31
N ASP A 341 18.82 -12.31 36.21
CA ASP A 341 19.50 -12.94 37.35
C ASP A 341 18.52 -13.54 38.39
N GLU A 342 17.57 -14.37 37.91
CA GLU A 342 16.57 -15.05 38.76
C GLU A 342 15.74 -14.09 39.66
N GLY A 343 15.47 -12.89 39.15
CA GLY A 343 14.63 -11.91 39.84
C GLY A 343 15.37 -10.86 40.64
N ALA A 344 16.71 -10.82 40.54
CA ALA A 344 17.50 -9.77 41.16
C ALA A 344 17.31 -8.41 40.47
N TYR A 345 17.01 -8.39 39.18
CA TYR A 345 16.71 -7.17 38.43
C TYR A 345 15.59 -7.39 37.42
N PHE A 346 14.94 -6.30 37.04
CA PHE A 346 13.89 -6.25 36.04
C PHE A 346 14.27 -5.27 34.95
N LEU A 347 14.13 -5.71 33.69
CA LEU A 347 14.23 -4.83 32.53
C LEU A 347 12.88 -4.19 32.27
N LEU A 348 12.86 -2.87 32.20
CA LEU A 348 11.66 -2.07 32.10
C LEU A 348 11.68 -1.20 30.85
N THR A 349 10.51 -0.78 30.40
CA THR A 349 10.35 0.23 29.36
C THR A 349 9.15 1.11 29.62
N ARG A 350 9.13 2.30 29.02
CA ARG A 350 7.94 3.16 28.94
C ARG A 350 7.18 3.03 27.63
N SER A 351 7.68 2.20 26.72
CA SER A 351 7.10 1.99 25.40
C SER A 351 6.17 0.77 25.44
N GLU A 352 4.85 1.00 25.42
CA GLU A 352 3.87 -0.10 25.51
C GLU A 352 4.04 -1.12 24.37
N GLN A 353 4.31 -0.66 23.14
CA GLN A 353 4.57 -1.50 21.97
C GLN A 353 5.70 -2.54 22.18
N CYS A 354 6.62 -2.28 23.10
CA CYS A 354 7.70 -3.22 23.43
C CYS A 354 7.24 -4.36 24.34
N ALA A 355 6.15 -4.19 25.08
CA ALA A 355 5.60 -5.18 26.00
C ALA A 355 4.24 -5.74 25.53
N ASP A 356 3.62 -5.13 24.52
CA ASP A 356 2.32 -5.48 23.98
C ASP A 356 2.26 -5.25 22.46
N CYS A 357 2.38 -6.34 21.68
CA CYS A 357 2.31 -6.26 20.22
C CYS A 357 0.91 -5.90 19.70
N ARG A 358 -0.12 -5.93 20.55
CA ARG A 358 -1.50 -5.58 20.16
C ARG A 358 -1.68 -4.08 19.91
N VAL A 359 -0.67 -3.27 20.25
CA VAL A 359 -0.61 -1.85 19.89
C VAL A 359 -0.50 -1.66 18.37
N PHE A 360 0.11 -2.61 17.66
CA PHE A 360 0.35 -2.51 16.20
C PHE A 360 -0.07 -3.77 15.43
N GLY A 361 -0.56 -4.80 16.10
CA GLY A 361 -1.06 -6.04 15.50
C GLY A 361 -2.27 -6.59 16.23
N THR A 362 -2.70 -7.79 15.85
CA THR A 362 -3.80 -8.51 16.52
C THR A 362 -3.28 -9.79 17.14
N ASN A 363 -3.78 -10.17 18.31
CA ASN A 363 -3.48 -11.48 18.92
C ASN A 363 -4.47 -12.58 18.44
N ILE A 364 -5.24 -12.30 17.40
CA ILE A 364 -6.19 -13.22 16.78
C ILE A 364 -5.63 -13.61 15.41
N PRO A 365 -5.28 -14.89 15.16
CA PRO A 365 -4.81 -15.33 13.86
C PRO A 365 -5.90 -15.18 12.79
N PRO A 366 -5.53 -14.91 11.53
CA PRO A 366 -6.47 -14.99 10.42
C PRO A 366 -7.09 -16.38 10.30
N PHE A 367 -8.32 -16.46 9.80
CA PHE A 367 -9.04 -17.73 9.64
C PHE A 367 -8.27 -18.77 8.81
N PHE A 368 -7.49 -18.32 7.82
CA PHE A 368 -6.72 -19.18 6.92
C PHE A 368 -5.37 -19.64 7.49
N TRP A 369 -4.98 -19.17 8.69
CA TRP A 369 -3.59 -19.30 9.17
C TRP A 369 -3.14 -20.75 9.34
N TYR A 370 -4.07 -21.67 9.58
CA TYR A 370 -3.80 -23.08 9.84
C TYR A 370 -4.17 -24.01 8.67
N ASP A 371 -4.46 -23.44 7.50
CA ASP A 371 -4.94 -24.18 6.32
C ASP A 371 -3.81 -24.87 5.53
N ASP A 372 -2.54 -24.69 5.89
CA ASP A 372 -1.39 -25.30 5.16
C ASP A 372 -1.16 -26.81 5.45
N LYS A 373 -2.18 -27.52 5.94
CA LYS A 373 -2.10 -28.94 6.30
C LYS A 373 -2.18 -29.89 5.11
#